data_AF-A0AAV6T2G8-F1
#
_entry.id   AF-A0AAV6T2G8-F1
#
_cell.length_a   1.000
_cell.length_b   1.000
_cell.length_c   1.000
_cell.angle_alpha   90.00
_cell.angle_beta   90.00
_cell.angle_gamma   90.00
#
_symmetry.space_group_name_H-M   'P 1'
#
loop_
_entity.id
_entity.type
_entity.pdbx_description
1 polymer ?
#
loop_
_entity_poly.entity_id
_entity_poly.type
_entity_poly.pdbx_seq_one_letter_code
_entity_poly.pdbx_strand_id
1 'polypeptide(L)'
;MNRVGVVCEDAAEAAEQNKDGRRSDGVMDLLRGALTLLSAALIILTFPFTAWMCAKVVLEYERAVIFRLGRIVKGRPKGPGLFWFIPWLDNIQIVDLRTVSFNVQQQEVLTADGVSLQVDAVMFYRVVDPSLWVTRVQDGDEAMHTLAQTTLRAALGAHTLTEVLAQRRYILQRMRVALYTTTRVWGVQVQRVELKDMRLPVSLNAVCLLRLRL
;
A
#
# COMPACT_ATOMS: atom_id res chain seq x y z
N MET A 1 -66.35 67.52 31.06
CA MET A 1 -65.09 68.17 31.49
C MET A 1 -63.93 67.27 31.16
N ASN A 2 -62.98 67.80 30.36
CA ASN A 2 -61.56 67.44 30.21
C ASN A 2 -61.11 65.97 30.22
N ARG A 3 -60.52 65.55 29.08
CA ARG A 3 -59.08 65.70 28.86
C ARG A 3 -58.75 65.67 27.36
N VAL A 4 -58.38 66.84 26.85
CA VAL A 4 -57.61 67.05 25.63
C VAL A 4 -56.16 66.69 25.95
N GLY A 5 -55.59 65.79 25.17
CA GLY A 5 -54.20 65.39 25.19
C GLY A 5 -54.02 64.21 24.25
N VAL A 6 -52.89 64.13 23.56
CA VAL A 6 -52.45 62.99 22.70
C VAL A 6 -52.82 63.06 21.21
N VAL A 7 -53.42 64.14 20.67
CA VAL A 7 -53.69 64.22 19.20
C VAL A 7 -52.49 64.76 18.37
N CYS A 8 -51.35 65.12 18.98
CA CYS A 8 -50.24 65.75 18.22
C CYS A 8 -48.91 64.96 18.18
N GLU A 9 -48.79 63.78 18.78
CA GLU A 9 -47.50 63.05 18.83
C GLU A 9 -47.34 61.97 17.75
N ASP A 10 -48.44 61.40 17.24
CA ASP A 10 -48.38 60.26 16.30
C ASP A 10 -48.14 60.64 14.82
N ALA A 11 -48.16 61.93 14.48
CA ALA A 11 -47.97 62.38 13.10
C ALA A 11 -46.51 62.71 12.74
N ALA A 12 -45.61 62.83 13.73
CA ALA A 12 -44.22 63.21 13.52
C ALA A 12 -43.27 62.00 13.30
N GLU A 13 -43.60 60.82 13.83
CA GLU A 13 -42.72 59.63 13.76
C GLU A 13 -42.79 58.87 12.41
N ALA A 14 -43.85 59.05 11.61
CA ALA A 14 -44.01 58.34 10.34
C ALA A 14 -43.12 58.87 9.19
N ALA A 15 -42.50 60.05 9.35
CA ALA A 15 -41.70 60.67 8.28
C ALA A 15 -40.19 60.40 8.39
N GLU A 16 -39.66 60.03 9.57
CA GLU A 16 -38.23 59.70 9.73
C GLU A 16 -37.91 58.21 9.52
N GLN A 17 -38.86 57.29 9.70
CA GLN A 17 -38.62 55.86 9.44
C GLN A 17 -38.49 55.49 7.95
N ASN A 18 -39.00 56.31 7.02
CA ASN A 18 -38.92 56.04 5.58
C ASN A 18 -37.56 56.46 4.95
N LYS A 19 -36.69 57.17 5.67
CA LYS A 19 -35.34 57.52 5.19
C LYS A 19 -34.26 56.55 5.66
N ASP A 20 -34.44 55.92 6.81
CA ASP A 20 -33.45 54.98 7.37
C ASP A 20 -33.57 53.57 6.77
N GLY A 21 -34.80 53.14 6.42
CA GLY A 21 -35.03 51.90 5.66
C GLY A 21 -34.39 51.94 4.27
N ARG A 22 -34.54 53.04 3.51
CA ARG A 22 -34.02 53.15 2.14
C ARG A 22 -32.49 53.27 2.05
N ARG A 23 -31.85 53.78 3.10
CA ARG A 23 -30.38 53.89 3.17
C ARG A 23 -29.76 52.57 3.63
N SER A 24 -30.42 51.84 4.52
CA SER A 24 -30.01 50.50 5.00
C SER A 24 -30.19 49.42 3.92
N ASP A 25 -31.26 49.47 3.12
CA ASP A 25 -31.49 48.54 1.99
C ASP A 25 -30.34 48.60 0.96
N GLY A 26 -29.87 49.81 0.62
CA GLY A 26 -28.77 50.01 -0.33
C GLY A 26 -27.41 49.51 0.18
N VAL A 27 -27.09 49.69 1.47
CA VAL A 27 -25.87 49.09 2.05
C VAL A 27 -26.00 47.58 2.23
N MET A 28 -27.19 47.05 2.53
CA MET A 28 -27.44 45.62 2.62
C MET A 28 -27.32 44.91 1.26
N ASP A 29 -27.77 45.53 0.17
CA ASP A 29 -27.62 44.99 -1.19
C ASP A 29 -26.16 45.04 -1.66
N LEU A 30 -25.41 46.08 -1.32
CA LEU A 30 -23.96 46.16 -1.55
C LEU A 30 -23.19 45.09 -0.76
N LEU A 31 -23.53 44.87 0.51
CA LEU A 31 -22.95 43.81 1.34
C LEU A 31 -23.24 42.41 0.80
N ARG A 32 -24.48 42.16 0.35
CA ARG A 32 -24.86 40.89 -0.31
C ARG A 32 -24.10 40.68 -1.61
N GLY A 33 -23.97 41.72 -2.44
CA GLY A 33 -23.16 41.68 -3.67
C GLY A 33 -21.70 41.35 -3.39
N ALA A 34 -21.08 42.03 -2.42
CA ALA A 34 -19.71 41.76 -2.02
C ALA A 34 -19.51 40.33 -1.47
N LEU A 35 -20.45 39.84 -0.66
CA LEU A 35 -20.39 38.49 -0.07
C LEU A 35 -20.56 37.38 -1.12
N THR A 36 -21.49 37.57 -2.06
CA THR A 36 -21.72 36.62 -3.17
C THR A 36 -20.52 36.57 -4.11
N LEU A 37 -19.93 37.73 -4.46
CA LEU A 37 -18.71 37.79 -5.26
C LEU A 37 -17.50 37.16 -4.55
N LEU A 38 -17.33 37.40 -3.24
CA LEU A 38 -16.28 36.77 -2.44
C LEU A 38 -16.44 35.23 -2.42
N SER A 39 -17.66 34.74 -2.22
CA SER A 39 -17.93 33.30 -2.21
C SER A 39 -17.68 32.64 -3.58
N ALA A 40 -18.08 33.32 -4.67
CA ALA A 40 -17.84 32.85 -6.03
C ALA A 40 -16.35 32.84 -6.36
N ALA A 41 -15.60 33.88 -5.96
CA ALA A 41 -14.15 33.95 -6.13
C ALA A 41 -13.43 32.80 -5.39
N LEU A 42 -13.87 32.47 -4.17
CA LEU A 42 -13.33 31.35 -3.40
C LEU A 42 -13.58 29.99 -4.08
N ILE A 43 -14.78 29.76 -4.61
CA ILE A 43 -15.12 28.51 -5.33
C ILE A 43 -14.27 28.40 -6.61
N ILE A 44 -14.17 29.48 -7.39
CA ILE A 44 -13.40 29.51 -8.64
C ILE A 44 -11.91 29.26 -8.37
N LEU A 45 -11.36 29.77 -7.27
CA LEU A 45 -9.96 29.56 -6.89
C LEU A 45 -9.70 28.14 -6.37
N THR A 46 -10.62 27.58 -5.58
CA THR A 46 -10.44 26.27 -4.93
C THR A 46 -10.77 25.08 -5.84
N PHE A 47 -11.65 25.26 -6.84
CA PHE A 47 -12.04 24.22 -7.79
C PHE A 47 -10.88 23.66 -8.65
N PRO A 48 -10.02 24.47 -9.29
CA PRO A 48 -8.90 23.94 -10.07
C PRO A 48 -7.85 23.26 -9.19
N PHE A 49 -7.63 23.76 -7.97
CA PHE A 49 -6.68 23.16 -7.02
C PHE A 49 -7.15 21.78 -6.54
N THR A 50 -8.44 21.65 -6.21
CA THR A 50 -9.03 20.37 -5.80
C THR A 50 -9.07 19.37 -6.96
N ALA A 51 -9.39 19.80 -8.19
CA ALA A 51 -9.32 18.94 -9.37
C ALA A 51 -7.90 18.43 -9.62
N TRP A 52 -6.88 19.30 -9.60
CA TRP A 52 -5.49 18.89 -9.81
C TRP A 52 -5.02 17.86 -8.76
N MET A 53 -5.39 18.05 -7.49
CA MET A 53 -5.06 17.12 -6.41
C MET A 53 -5.72 15.75 -6.53
N CYS A 54 -6.88 15.66 -7.20
CA CYS A 54 -7.61 14.40 -7.38
C CYS A 54 -7.12 13.57 -8.58
N ALA A 55 -6.26 14.14 -9.42
CA ALA A 55 -5.72 13.51 -10.62
C ALA A 55 -4.41 12.79 -10.30
N LYS A 56 -4.41 11.45 -10.30
CA LYS A 56 -3.18 10.65 -10.19
C LYS A 56 -3.07 9.69 -11.36
N VAL A 57 -1.88 9.67 -11.96
CA VAL A 57 -1.53 8.79 -13.07
C VAL A 57 -0.83 7.56 -12.49
N VAL A 58 -1.29 6.38 -12.90
CA VAL A 58 -0.64 5.10 -12.55
C VAL A 58 -0.11 4.43 -13.81
N LEU A 59 1.09 3.87 -13.67
CA LEU A 59 1.86 3.29 -14.76
C LEU A 59 1.32 1.90 -15.13
N GLU A 60 1.63 1.41 -16.34
CA GLU A 60 1.10 0.14 -16.87
C GLU A 60 1.44 -1.09 -16.03
N TYR A 61 2.61 -1.07 -15.40
CA TYR A 61 3.13 -2.14 -14.56
C TYR A 61 2.66 -2.05 -13.09
N GLU A 62 1.99 -0.96 -12.74
CA GLU A 62 1.46 -0.71 -11.40
C GLU A 62 -0.05 -0.95 -11.39
N ARG A 63 -0.56 -1.42 -10.24
CA ARG A 63 -2.00 -1.38 -9.98
C ARG A 63 -2.30 -0.71 -8.67
N ALA A 64 -3.28 0.18 -8.70
CA ALA A 64 -3.80 0.85 -7.53
C ALA A 64 -4.96 0.07 -6.92
N VAL A 65 -4.82 -0.29 -5.65
CA VAL A 65 -5.88 -0.80 -4.79
C VAL A 65 -6.44 0.39 -4.00
N ILE A 66 -7.73 0.67 -4.19
CA ILE A 66 -8.41 1.81 -3.58
C ILE A 66 -9.33 1.32 -2.47
N PHE A 67 -9.11 1.83 -1.26
CA PHE A 67 -9.95 1.63 -0.09
C PHE A 67 -10.82 2.86 0.11
N ARG A 68 -12.14 2.70 0.01
CA ARG A 68 -13.10 3.76 0.31
C ARG A 68 -13.78 3.45 1.62
N LEU A 69 -13.61 4.32 2.62
CA LEU A 69 -14.24 4.17 3.95
C LEU A 69 -14.00 2.76 4.56
N GLY A 70 -12.79 2.23 4.41
CA GLY A 70 -12.41 0.92 4.95
C GLY A 70 -12.95 -0.29 4.18
N ARG A 71 -13.71 -0.09 3.09
CA ARG A 71 -14.12 -1.16 2.18
C ARG A 71 -13.29 -1.10 0.91
N ILE A 72 -12.83 -2.25 0.46
CA ILE A 72 -12.26 -2.39 -0.88
C ILE A 72 -13.39 -2.05 -1.86
N VAL A 73 -13.16 -1.06 -2.72
CA VAL A 73 -14.12 -0.73 -3.77
C VAL A 73 -14.34 -2.00 -4.60
N LYS A 74 -15.57 -2.54 -4.56
CA LYS A 74 -15.93 -3.77 -5.28
C LYS A 74 -15.68 -3.54 -6.78
N GLY A 75 -14.57 -4.09 -7.26
CA GLY A 75 -14.09 -3.93 -8.63
C GLY A 75 -12.73 -4.58 -8.80
N ARG A 76 -12.34 -4.88 -10.05
CA ARG A 76 -10.96 -5.26 -10.36
C ARG A 76 -10.03 -4.09 -10.00
N PRO A 77 -8.78 -4.35 -9.57
CA PRO A 77 -7.82 -3.28 -9.32
C PRO A 77 -7.78 -2.35 -10.54
N LYS A 78 -7.91 -1.03 -10.31
CA LYS A 78 -8.06 -0.11 -11.43
C LYS A 78 -6.84 -0.23 -12.34
N GLY A 79 -7.12 -0.40 -13.63
CA GLY A 79 -6.10 -0.49 -14.67
C GLY A 79 -5.31 0.81 -14.80
N PRO A 80 -4.20 0.77 -15.55
CA PRO A 80 -3.34 1.92 -15.76
C PRO A 80 -4.09 3.06 -16.45
N GLY A 81 -3.62 4.28 -16.19
CA GLY A 81 -4.25 5.50 -16.69
C GLY A 81 -4.55 6.51 -15.60
N LEU A 82 -5.22 7.59 -16.00
CA LEU A 82 -5.65 8.65 -15.12
C LEU A 82 -6.95 8.24 -14.41
N PHE A 83 -6.92 8.19 -13.08
CA PHE A 83 -8.14 8.04 -12.30
C PHE A 83 -8.30 9.17 -11.29
N TRP A 84 -9.56 9.50 -11.06
CA TRP A 84 -9.98 10.43 -10.03
C TRP A 84 -10.15 9.69 -8.72
N PHE A 85 -9.53 10.22 -7.66
CA PHE A 85 -9.69 9.74 -6.29
C PHE A 85 -9.94 10.92 -5.36
N ILE A 86 -10.61 10.66 -4.26
CA ILE A 86 -10.95 11.68 -3.28
C ILE A 86 -9.94 11.56 -2.12
N PRO A 87 -8.98 12.49 -1.97
CA PRO A 87 -7.85 12.32 -1.03
C PRO A 87 -8.26 12.15 0.44
N TRP A 88 -9.42 12.65 0.84
CA TRP A 88 -9.94 12.55 2.22
C TRP A 88 -10.72 11.27 2.51
N LEU A 89 -11.26 10.59 1.48
CA LEU A 89 -12.12 9.40 1.64
C LEU A 89 -11.47 8.11 1.15
N ASP A 90 -10.58 8.23 0.16
CA ASP A 90 -9.98 7.11 -0.55
C ASP A 90 -8.51 6.97 -0.14
N ASN A 91 -8.12 5.80 0.38
CA ASN A 91 -6.73 5.44 0.60
C ASN A 91 -6.24 4.58 -0.57
N ILE A 92 -5.11 4.96 -1.18
CA ILE A 92 -4.56 4.29 -2.36
C ILE A 92 -3.27 3.60 -2.00
N GLN A 93 -3.22 2.29 -2.26
CA GLN A 93 -1.98 1.53 -2.24
C GLN A 93 -1.61 1.10 -3.66
N ILE A 94 -0.40 1.42 -4.08
CA ILE A 94 0.11 1.10 -5.41
C ILE A 94 1.04 -0.10 -5.27
N VAL A 95 0.77 -1.14 -6.04
CA VAL A 95 1.55 -2.38 -6.02
C VAL A 95 2.14 -2.61 -7.41
N ASP A 96 3.43 -2.93 -7.46
CA ASP A 96 4.11 -3.32 -8.69
C ASP A 96 3.83 -4.79 -9.00
N LEU A 97 3.50 -5.09 -10.26
CA LEU A 97 3.26 -6.46 -10.75
C LEU A 97 4.51 -7.11 -11.34
N ARG A 98 5.64 -6.40 -11.40
CA ARG A 98 6.89 -6.93 -11.92
C ARG A 98 7.44 -8.06 -11.05
N THR A 99 8.36 -8.80 -11.65
CA THR A 99 9.14 -9.80 -10.92
C THR A 99 10.16 -9.07 -10.05
N VAL A 100 10.07 -9.28 -8.75
CA VAL A 100 11.04 -8.80 -7.77
C VAL A 100 11.88 -9.98 -7.29
N SER A 101 13.17 -9.70 -7.07
CA SER A 101 14.10 -10.64 -6.47
C SER A 101 14.46 -10.17 -5.07
N PHE A 102 14.40 -11.07 -4.10
CA PHE A 102 14.95 -10.82 -2.78
C PHE A 102 15.90 -11.92 -2.35
N ASN A 103 16.89 -11.53 -1.55
CA ASN A 103 17.84 -12.46 -0.96
C ASN A 103 17.29 -12.96 0.37
N VAL A 104 17.30 -14.27 0.55
CA VAL A 104 17.07 -14.89 1.84
C VAL A 104 18.34 -14.68 2.67
N GLN A 105 18.19 -14.18 3.91
CA GLN A 105 19.34 -13.99 4.80
C GLN A 105 20.07 -15.32 5.03
N GLN A 106 21.40 -15.23 5.20
CA GLN A 106 22.25 -16.38 5.44
C GLN A 106 21.80 -17.16 6.68
N GLN A 107 21.59 -18.47 6.54
CA GLN A 107 21.20 -19.33 7.64
C GLN A 107 22.17 -20.48 7.85
N GLU A 108 22.44 -20.79 9.12
CA GLU A 108 23.07 -22.05 9.51
C GLU A 108 22.00 -23.12 9.69
N VAL A 109 22.15 -24.22 8.93
CA VAL A 109 21.23 -25.35 8.91
C VAL A 109 22.02 -26.63 9.13
N LEU A 110 21.46 -27.55 9.92
CA LEU A 110 21.99 -28.89 10.08
C LEU A 110 21.30 -29.82 9.08
N THR A 111 22.06 -30.51 8.24
CA THR A 111 21.53 -31.57 7.36
C THR A 111 21.15 -32.82 8.14
N ALA A 112 20.45 -33.76 7.49
CA ALA A 112 20.11 -35.06 8.05
C ALA A 112 21.33 -35.86 8.55
N ASP A 113 22.52 -35.63 7.97
CA ASP A 113 23.77 -36.29 8.35
C ASP A 113 24.51 -35.59 9.52
N GLY A 114 23.92 -34.55 10.11
CA GLY A 114 24.56 -33.80 11.19
C GLY A 114 25.69 -32.87 10.73
N VAL A 115 25.79 -32.58 9.43
CA VAL A 115 26.73 -31.58 8.90
C VAL A 115 26.07 -30.21 8.92
N SER A 116 26.69 -29.25 9.59
CA SER A 116 26.29 -27.84 9.53
C SER A 116 26.67 -27.24 8.18
N LEU A 117 25.79 -26.44 7.59
CA LEU A 117 26.03 -25.66 6.37
C LEU A 117 25.47 -24.27 6.53
N GLN A 118 26.19 -23.28 5.99
CA GLN A 118 25.68 -21.93 5.82
C GLN A 118 25.23 -21.75 4.38
N VAL A 119 23.98 -21.36 4.17
CA VAL A 119 23.39 -21.29 2.82
C VAL A 119 22.76 -19.93 2.58
N ASP A 120 23.03 -19.42 1.38
CA ASP A 120 22.40 -18.24 0.81
C ASP A 120 21.53 -18.63 -0.38
N ALA A 121 20.33 -18.05 -0.47
CA ALA A 121 19.39 -18.30 -1.55
C ALA A 121 18.75 -17.00 -2.04
N VAL A 122 18.33 -16.99 -3.31
CA VAL A 122 17.59 -15.88 -3.93
C VAL A 122 16.26 -16.41 -4.43
N MET A 123 15.19 -15.68 -4.15
CA MET A 123 13.86 -16.00 -4.62
C MET A 123 13.33 -14.93 -5.56
N PHE A 124 12.72 -15.38 -6.66
CA PHE A 124 12.05 -14.52 -7.63
C PHE A 124 10.55 -14.75 -7.55
N TYR A 125 9.80 -13.69 -7.29
CA TYR A 125 8.35 -13.73 -7.20
C TYR A 125 7.72 -12.53 -7.90
N ARG A 126 6.44 -12.63 -8.23
CA ARG A 126 5.64 -11.50 -8.70
C ARG A 126 4.27 -11.50 -8.04
N VAL A 127 3.68 -10.33 -7.85
CA VAL A 127 2.30 -10.20 -7.40
C VAL A 127 1.37 -10.45 -8.58
N VAL A 128 0.41 -11.37 -8.44
CA VAL A 128 -0.62 -11.64 -9.46
C VAL A 128 -1.91 -10.90 -9.11
N ASP A 129 -2.31 -10.97 -7.84
CA ASP A 129 -3.52 -10.35 -7.33
C ASP A 129 -3.17 -9.30 -6.26
N PRO A 130 -3.03 -8.01 -6.63
CA PRO A 130 -2.62 -6.96 -5.70
C PRO A 130 -3.67 -6.69 -4.61
N SER A 131 -4.95 -6.98 -4.88
CA SER A 131 -6.00 -6.88 -3.87
C SER A 131 -5.81 -7.90 -2.75
N LEU A 132 -5.39 -9.13 -3.06
CA LEU A 132 -5.13 -10.16 -2.05
C LEU A 132 -3.87 -9.85 -1.26
N TRP A 133 -2.83 -9.36 -1.95
CA TRP A 133 -1.55 -8.99 -1.34
C TRP A 133 -1.73 -7.97 -0.22
N VAL A 134 -2.42 -6.87 -0.50
CA VAL A 134 -2.61 -5.77 0.46
C VAL A 134 -3.59 -6.13 1.60
N THR A 135 -4.49 -7.09 1.37
CA THR A 135 -5.59 -7.36 2.33
C THR A 135 -5.33 -8.55 3.23
N ARG A 136 -4.54 -9.53 2.77
CA ARG A 136 -4.28 -10.77 3.51
C ARG A 136 -2.97 -10.76 4.27
N VAL A 137 -2.05 -9.87 3.91
CA VAL A 137 -0.77 -9.72 4.59
C VAL A 137 -0.54 -8.24 4.87
N GLN A 138 -0.09 -7.93 6.09
CA GLN A 138 0.26 -6.57 6.48
C GLN A 138 1.57 -6.15 5.80
N ASP A 139 2.66 -6.83 6.16
CA ASP A 139 3.99 -6.63 5.58
C ASP A 139 4.37 -7.83 4.73
N GLY A 140 3.97 -7.77 3.46
CA GLY A 140 4.13 -8.87 2.53
C GLY A 140 5.58 -9.28 2.30
N ASP A 141 6.49 -8.30 2.16
CA ASP A 141 7.91 -8.58 1.96
C ASP A 141 8.53 -9.34 3.14
N GLU A 142 8.28 -8.90 4.37
CA GLU A 142 8.78 -9.55 5.58
C GLU A 142 8.21 -10.97 5.73
N ALA A 143 6.89 -11.13 5.52
CA ALA A 143 6.26 -12.44 5.56
C ALA A 143 6.86 -13.42 4.53
N MET A 144 7.19 -12.94 3.32
CA MET A 144 7.87 -13.73 2.30
C MET A 144 9.30 -14.08 2.70
N HIS A 145 10.04 -13.17 3.34
CA HIS A 145 11.37 -13.45 3.89
C HIS A 145 11.33 -14.56 4.94
N THR A 146 10.45 -14.46 5.93
CA THR A 146 10.30 -15.48 6.98
C THR A 146 9.84 -16.81 6.41
N LEU A 147 8.88 -16.80 5.48
CA LEU A 147 8.40 -18.03 4.84
C LEU A 147 9.51 -18.71 4.02
N ALA A 148 10.28 -17.94 3.25
CA ALA A 148 11.40 -18.46 2.47
C ALA A 148 12.48 -19.06 3.38
N GLN A 149 12.81 -18.38 4.47
CA GLN A 149 13.75 -18.84 5.50
C GLN A 149 13.32 -20.17 6.13
N THR A 150 12.09 -20.24 6.66
CA THR A 150 11.58 -21.47 7.31
C THR A 150 11.50 -22.63 6.33
N THR A 151 11.08 -22.37 5.08
CA THR A 151 11.00 -23.42 4.06
C THR A 151 12.38 -23.88 3.61
N LEU A 152 13.34 -22.98 3.47
CA LEU A 152 14.73 -23.31 3.13
C LEU A 152 15.35 -24.20 4.22
N ARG A 153 15.22 -23.80 5.49
CA ARG A 153 15.70 -24.58 6.63
C ARG A 153 15.05 -25.96 6.69
N ALA A 154 13.74 -26.05 6.50
CA ALA A 154 13.02 -27.32 6.52
C ALA A 154 13.44 -28.24 5.35
N ALA A 155 13.60 -27.70 4.14
CA ALA A 155 14.01 -28.47 2.98
C ALA A 155 15.45 -28.98 3.11
N LEU A 156 16.40 -28.12 3.50
CA LEU A 156 17.80 -28.52 3.64
C LEU A 156 18.04 -29.45 4.83
N GLY A 157 17.29 -29.29 5.93
CA GLY A 157 17.41 -30.17 7.10
C GLY A 157 16.86 -31.58 6.89
N ALA A 158 15.91 -31.74 5.96
CA ALA A 158 15.33 -33.05 5.62
C ALA A 158 16.21 -33.88 4.66
N HIS A 159 17.26 -33.29 4.08
CA HIS A 159 18.12 -33.92 3.09
C HIS A 159 19.55 -34.09 3.60
N THR A 160 20.24 -35.09 3.04
CA THR A 160 21.68 -35.33 3.27
C THR A 160 22.52 -34.33 2.50
N LEU A 161 23.76 -34.05 2.94
CA LEU A 161 24.62 -33.08 2.24
C LEU A 161 24.88 -33.53 0.79
N THR A 162 25.11 -34.82 0.59
CA THR A 162 25.36 -35.41 -0.73
C THR A 162 24.15 -35.27 -1.65
N GLU A 163 22.92 -35.45 -1.13
CA GLU A 163 21.70 -35.19 -1.88
C GLU A 163 21.54 -33.72 -2.25
N VAL A 164 21.83 -32.80 -1.32
CA VAL A 164 21.75 -31.36 -1.58
C VAL A 164 22.71 -30.96 -2.70
N LEU A 165 23.92 -31.51 -2.73
CA LEU A 165 24.91 -31.23 -3.78
C LEU A 165 24.55 -31.90 -5.12
N ALA A 166 24.14 -33.16 -5.12
CA ALA A 166 23.85 -33.93 -6.33
C ALA A 166 22.50 -33.58 -6.97
N GLN A 167 21.47 -33.33 -6.15
CA GLN A 167 20.07 -33.18 -6.55
C GLN A 167 19.46 -31.81 -6.21
N ARG A 168 20.29 -30.75 -6.10
CA ARG A 168 19.82 -29.39 -5.78
C ARG A 168 18.59 -28.93 -6.58
N ARG A 169 18.52 -29.26 -7.87
CA ARG A 169 17.41 -28.86 -8.75
C ARG A 169 16.08 -29.49 -8.32
N TYR A 170 16.12 -30.75 -7.90
CA TYR A 170 14.94 -31.48 -7.44
C TYR A 170 14.42 -30.91 -6.12
N ILE A 171 15.33 -30.65 -5.18
CA ILE A 171 15.01 -30.06 -3.86
C ILE A 171 14.42 -28.66 -4.04
N LEU A 172 15.05 -27.80 -4.86
CA LEU A 172 14.55 -26.46 -5.14
C LEU A 172 13.19 -26.46 -5.85
N GLN A 173 12.94 -27.45 -6.73
CA GLN A 173 11.63 -27.59 -7.35
C GLN A 173 10.56 -27.96 -6.34
N ARG A 174 10.85 -28.87 -5.40
CA ARG A 174 9.91 -29.21 -4.30
C ARG A 174 9.65 -28.01 -3.39
N MET A 175 10.70 -27.28 -3.02
CA MET A 175 10.59 -26.04 -2.24
C MET A 175 9.73 -25.00 -2.97
N ARG A 176 9.92 -24.80 -4.27
CA ARG A 176 9.11 -23.89 -5.08
C ARG A 176 7.63 -24.26 -5.06
N VAL A 177 7.30 -25.54 -5.13
CA VAL A 177 5.91 -26.04 -5.07
C VAL A 177 5.30 -25.83 -3.67
N ALA A 178 6.06 -26.11 -2.62
CA ALA A 178 5.62 -25.88 -1.24
C ALA A 178 5.34 -24.38 -1.00
N LEU A 179 6.27 -23.50 -1.41
CA LEU A 179 6.09 -22.06 -1.34
C LEU A 179 4.89 -21.59 -2.15
N TYR A 180 4.73 -22.05 -3.40
CA TYR A 180 3.62 -21.65 -4.26
C TYR A 180 2.25 -21.97 -3.65
N THR A 181 2.14 -23.11 -2.95
CA THR A 181 0.89 -23.52 -2.30
C THR A 181 0.47 -22.53 -1.21
N THR A 182 1.43 -22.09 -0.39
CA THR A 182 1.19 -21.10 0.67
C THR A 182 1.01 -19.70 0.10
N THR A 183 1.87 -19.25 -0.81
CA THR A 183 1.85 -17.86 -1.33
C THR A 183 0.65 -17.58 -2.24
N ARG A 184 0.02 -18.62 -2.79
CA ARG A 184 -1.22 -18.48 -3.56
C ARG A 184 -2.33 -17.84 -2.74
N VAL A 185 -2.39 -18.10 -1.43
CA VAL A 185 -3.38 -17.41 -0.58
C VAL A 185 -3.04 -15.93 -0.41
N TRP A 186 -1.83 -15.47 -0.65
CA TRP A 186 -1.47 -14.05 -0.58
C TRP A 186 -1.58 -13.34 -1.94
N GLY A 187 -1.93 -14.04 -3.02
CA GLY A 187 -1.97 -13.46 -4.36
C GLY A 187 -0.58 -13.31 -5.01
N VAL A 188 0.41 -14.05 -4.51
CA VAL A 188 1.80 -14.02 -4.99
C VAL A 188 2.17 -15.32 -5.70
N GLN A 189 2.82 -15.19 -6.85
CA GLN A 189 3.35 -16.30 -7.62
C GLN A 189 4.88 -16.33 -7.53
N VAL A 190 5.41 -17.39 -6.92
CA VAL A 190 6.85 -17.70 -6.93
C VAL A 190 7.23 -18.27 -8.30
N GLN A 191 8.18 -17.62 -8.97
CA GLN A 191 8.66 -18.04 -10.29
C GLN A 191 9.77 -19.07 -10.19
N ARG A 192 10.79 -18.80 -9.37
CA ARG A 192 11.96 -19.65 -9.19
C ARG A 192 12.65 -19.36 -7.86
N VAL A 193 13.36 -20.37 -7.37
CA VAL A 193 14.24 -20.32 -6.20
C VAL A 193 15.61 -20.79 -6.67
N GLU A 194 16.66 -20.03 -6.35
CA GLU A 194 18.03 -20.35 -6.73
C GLU A 194 18.92 -20.33 -5.47
N LEU A 195 19.79 -21.33 -5.33
CA LEU A 195 20.85 -21.32 -4.32
C LEU A 195 21.99 -20.47 -4.83
N LYS A 196 22.43 -19.50 -4.02
CA LYS A 196 23.53 -18.61 -4.36
C LYS A 196 24.86 -19.26 -4.01
N ASP A 197 25.11 -19.45 -2.71
CA ASP A 197 26.36 -20.01 -2.18
C ASP A 197 26.07 -20.97 -1.01
N MET A 198 26.92 -21.98 -0.87
CA MET A 198 26.91 -22.91 0.27
C MET A 198 28.31 -22.96 0.87
N ARG A 199 28.45 -22.59 2.14
CA ARG A 199 29.71 -22.68 2.89
C ARG A 199 29.63 -23.81 3.89
N LEU A 200 30.59 -24.73 3.82
CA LEU A 200 30.76 -25.76 4.82
C LEU A 200 31.68 -25.22 5.93
N PRO A 201 31.36 -25.44 7.22
CA PRO A 201 32.27 -25.14 8.30
C PRO A 201 33.53 -25.99 8.15
N VAL A 202 34.67 -25.33 8.37
CA VAL A 202 36.00 -25.76 7.94
C VAL A 202 36.53 -26.97 8.74
N SER A 203 35.78 -27.52 9.69
CA SER A 203 36.20 -28.66 10.51
C SER A 203 36.25 -30.00 9.77
N LEU A 204 35.67 -30.11 8.57
CA LEU A 204 35.75 -31.33 7.74
C LEU A 204 36.84 -31.30 6.65
N ASN A 205 37.46 -30.16 6.36
CA ASN A 205 38.55 -30.11 5.39
C ASN A 205 39.84 -30.76 5.90
N ALA A 206 40.01 -30.90 7.22
CA ALA A 206 41.22 -31.49 7.81
C ALA A 206 41.18 -33.02 7.92
N VAL A 207 40.00 -33.64 8.06
CA VAL A 207 39.90 -35.08 8.37
C VAL A 207 39.95 -35.95 7.12
N CYS A 208 39.44 -35.47 5.97
CA CYS A 208 39.50 -36.23 4.71
C CYS A 208 40.94 -36.37 4.17
N LEU A 209 41.82 -35.41 4.45
CA LEU A 209 43.24 -35.49 4.08
C LEU A 209 44.04 -36.50 4.93
N LEU A 210 43.59 -36.84 6.14
CA LEU A 210 44.31 -37.77 7.00
C LEU A 210 44.08 -39.26 6.64
N ARG A 211 42.98 -39.56 5.92
CA ARG A 211 42.59 -40.95 5.57
C ARG A 211 43.09 -41.43 4.21
N LEU A 212 43.73 -40.55 3.42
CA LEU A 212 44.37 -40.87 2.14
C LEU A 212 45.90 -41.00 2.24
N ARG A 213 46.45 -40.96 3.47
CA ARG A 213 47.89 -41.05 3.75
C ARG A 213 48.28 -42.24 4.66
N LEU A 214 47.32 -43.11 4.98
CA LEU A 214 47.48 -44.42 5.62
C LEU A 214 46.87 -45.49 4.71
#